data_AF-A0A2E2VC96-F1
#
_entry.id   AF-A0A2E2VC96-F1
#
_cell.length_a   1.000
_cell.length_b   1.000
_cell.length_c   1.000
_cell.angle_alpha   90.00
_cell.angle_beta   90.00
_cell.angle_gamma   90.00
#
_symmetry.space_group_name_H-M   'P 1'
#
loop_
_entity.id
_entity.type
_entity.pdbx_description
1 polymer ?
#
loop_
_entity_poly.entity_id
_entity_poly.type
_entity_poly.pdbx_seq_one_letter_code
_entity_poly.pdbx_strand_id
1 'polypeptide(L)'
;MKITNIENLKEGNLVSSFLICKRFNIKVSRLGDPFIDLLFEDSSGTIRAKIWSFVDQFMSKITINEAFAVKGKVISFNQSLEIDVHHISKVENKLYDKYGYKKELLIAKVDENIDDLYDNLLYYINDIDHKCKKKY
;
A
#
# COMPACT_ATOMS: atom_id res chain seq x y z
N MET A 1 -12.88 16.26 -4.44
CA MET A 1 -12.66 14.82 -4.70
C MET A 1 -12.39 14.19 -3.35
N LYS A 2 -13.19 13.21 -2.92
CA LYS A 2 -13.04 12.58 -1.60
C LYS A 2 -11.99 11.46 -1.73
N ILE A 3 -10.96 11.49 -0.91
CA ILE A 3 -9.98 10.39 -0.79
C ILE A 3 -10.67 9.25 -0.05
N THR A 4 -10.52 8.02 -0.53
CA THR A 4 -11.18 6.84 0.03
C THR A 4 -10.14 5.85 0.52
N ASN A 5 -10.11 5.57 1.82
CA ASN A 5 -9.25 4.52 2.37
C ASN A 5 -9.68 3.13 1.90
N ILE A 6 -8.77 2.16 1.95
CA ILE A 6 -9.00 0.77 1.52
C ILE A 6 -10.23 0.16 2.21
N GLU A 7 -10.38 0.34 3.52
CA GLU A 7 -11.53 -0.18 4.29
C GLU A 7 -12.91 0.26 3.76
N ASN A 8 -12.96 1.42 3.09
CA ASN A 8 -14.19 2.05 2.62
C ASN A 8 -14.46 1.77 1.14
N LEU A 9 -13.62 0.96 0.48
CA LEU A 9 -13.80 0.59 -0.91
C LEU A 9 -14.99 -0.34 -1.07
N LYS A 10 -15.80 -0.06 -2.09
CA LYS A 10 -16.98 -0.85 -2.45
C LYS A 10 -16.91 -1.23 -3.92
N GLU A 11 -17.35 -2.43 -4.23
CA GLU A 11 -17.40 -2.93 -5.60
C GLU A 11 -18.13 -1.96 -6.53
N GLY A 12 -17.61 -1.82 -7.76
CA GLY A 12 -18.18 -0.97 -8.79
C GLY A 12 -17.84 0.52 -8.65
N ASN A 13 -17.29 0.97 -7.52
CA ASN A 13 -16.96 2.37 -7.31
C ASN A 13 -15.66 2.74 -8.04
N LEU A 14 -15.60 3.99 -8.53
CA LEU A 14 -14.35 4.60 -8.95
C LEU A 14 -13.56 5.01 -7.71
N VAL A 15 -12.27 4.72 -7.70
CA VAL A 15 -11.36 5.05 -6.62
C VAL A 15 -10.34 6.08 -7.10
N SER A 16 -10.06 7.06 -6.25
CA SER A 16 -8.96 8.01 -6.39
C SER A 16 -8.32 8.18 -5.02
N SER A 17 -7.23 7.46 -4.78
CA SER A 17 -6.62 7.36 -3.45
C SER A 17 -5.09 7.41 -3.53
N PHE A 18 -4.48 7.69 -2.38
CA PHE A 18 -3.04 7.62 -2.20
C PHE A 18 -2.72 6.31 -1.50
N LEU A 19 -1.78 5.53 -2.04
CA LEU A 19 -1.46 4.18 -1.57
C LEU A 19 0.05 3.94 -1.64
N ILE A 20 0.60 3.15 -0.72
CA ILE A 20 2.00 2.70 -0.76
C ILE A 20 2.08 1.38 -1.53
N CYS A 21 2.99 1.29 -2.50
CA CYS A 21 3.24 0.04 -3.20
C CYS A 21 4.11 -0.90 -2.34
N LYS A 22 3.56 -2.00 -1.84
CA LYS A 22 4.29 -3.00 -1.04
C LYS A 22 4.92 -4.09 -1.89
N ARG A 23 4.26 -4.45 -2.99
CA ARG A 23 4.75 -5.46 -3.94
C ARG A 23 4.39 -5.06 -5.36
N PHE A 24 5.29 -5.37 -6.28
CA PHE A 24 5.17 -5.15 -7.71
C PHE A 24 5.75 -6.35 -8.44
N ASN A 25 4.97 -6.94 -9.36
CA ASN A 25 5.42 -8.02 -10.24
C ASN A 25 4.83 -7.83 -11.64
N ILE A 26 5.60 -8.19 -12.67
CA ILE A 26 5.07 -8.33 -14.03
C ILE A 26 4.68 -9.79 -14.21
N LYS A 27 3.43 -10.03 -14.61
CA LYS A 27 2.87 -11.36 -14.87
C LYS A 27 2.33 -11.41 -16.28
N VAL A 28 2.08 -12.62 -16.76
CA VAL A 28 1.48 -12.86 -18.08
C VAL A 28 0.11 -13.48 -17.88
N SER A 29 -0.89 -12.96 -18.58
CA SER A 29 -2.25 -13.47 -18.55
C SER A 29 -2.33 -14.85 -19.23
N ARG A 30 -3.48 -15.52 -19.10
CA ARG A 30 -3.70 -16.79 -19.81
C ARG A 30 -3.65 -16.64 -21.34
N LEU A 31 -3.88 -15.43 -21.85
CA LEU A 31 -3.87 -15.10 -23.28
C LEU A 31 -2.49 -14.68 -23.78
N GLY A 32 -1.49 -14.57 -22.90
CA GLY A 32 -0.13 -14.17 -23.26
C GLY A 32 0.16 -12.68 -23.07
N ASP A 33 -0.84 -11.87 -22.73
CA ASP A 33 -0.64 -10.43 -22.52
C ASP A 33 0.01 -10.14 -21.15
N PRO A 34 1.06 -9.30 -21.09
CA PRO A 34 1.65 -8.89 -19.83
C PRO A 34 0.68 -7.99 -19.04
N PHE A 35 0.77 -8.06 -17.72
CA PHE A 35 0.06 -7.15 -16.80
C PHE A 35 0.89 -6.94 -15.53
N ILE A 36 0.63 -5.84 -14.83
CA ILE A 36 1.29 -5.54 -13.56
C ILE A 36 0.39 -6.00 -12.41
N ASP A 37 0.93 -6.81 -11.52
CA ASP A 37 0.31 -7.27 -10.28
C ASP A 37 0.90 -6.51 -9.09
N LEU A 38 0.03 -5.84 -8.33
CA LEU A 38 0.39 -4.91 -7.28
C LEU A 38 -0.26 -5.32 -5.96
N LEU A 39 0.45 -5.05 -4.86
CA LEU A 39 -0.12 -5.01 -3.53
C LEU A 39 0.04 -3.59 -2.99
N PHE A 40 -1.07 -2.94 -2.70
CA PHE A 40 -1.11 -1.61 -2.10
C PHE A 40 -1.44 -1.68 -0.62
N GLU A 41 -0.98 -0.67 0.11
CA GLU A 41 -1.22 -0.47 1.55
C GLU A 41 -1.57 0.99 1.85
N ASP A 42 -2.48 1.18 2.79
CA ASP A 42 -2.70 2.43 3.52
C ASP A 42 -2.86 2.14 5.02
N SER A 43 -3.21 3.14 5.82
CA SER A 43 -3.37 2.96 7.27
C SER A 43 -4.51 1.99 7.66
N SER A 44 -5.43 1.70 6.74
CA SER A 44 -6.62 0.87 6.98
C SER A 44 -6.46 -0.58 6.53
N GLY A 45 -5.43 -0.90 5.74
CA GLY A 45 -5.13 -2.27 5.35
C GLY A 45 -4.39 -2.39 4.02
N THR A 46 -4.55 -3.53 3.37
CA THR A 46 -3.92 -3.84 2.09
C THR A 46 -4.93 -4.28 1.04
N ILE A 47 -4.69 -3.95 -0.23
CA ILE A 47 -5.55 -4.36 -1.35
C ILE A 47 -4.71 -4.77 -2.57
N ARG A 48 -5.16 -5.80 -3.29
CA ARG A 48 -4.56 -6.20 -4.56
C ARG A 48 -5.00 -5.25 -5.67
N ALA A 49 -4.12 -5.02 -6.63
CA ALA A 49 -4.42 -4.19 -7.78
C ALA A 49 -3.74 -4.73 -9.04
N LYS A 50 -4.36 -4.49 -10.19
CA LYS A 50 -3.84 -4.90 -11.49
C LYS A 50 -3.83 -3.73 -12.46
N ILE A 51 -2.79 -3.64 -13.28
CA ILE A 51 -2.73 -2.73 -14.43
C ILE A 51 -2.64 -3.59 -15.69
N TRP A 52 -3.65 -3.48 -16.54
CA TRP A 52 -3.73 -4.24 -17.80
C TRP A 52 -3.17 -3.48 -19.00
N SER A 53 -3.31 -2.14 -19.00
CA SER A 53 -2.94 -1.29 -20.14
C SER A 53 -1.66 -0.53 -19.89
N PHE A 54 -0.89 -0.26 -20.96
CA PHE A 54 0.34 0.53 -20.90
C PHE A 54 1.38 -0.01 -19.90
N VAL A 55 1.50 -1.34 -19.80
CA VAL A 55 2.39 -2.02 -18.85
C VAL A 55 3.82 -1.50 -18.95
N ASP A 56 4.36 -1.39 -20.16
CA ASP A 56 5.73 -0.91 -20.39
C ASP A 56 5.94 0.53 -19.89
N GLN A 57 4.91 1.36 -19.96
CA GLN A 57 4.98 2.76 -19.50
C GLN A 57 4.93 2.86 -17.97
N PHE A 58 4.14 2.00 -17.32
CA PHE A 58 3.97 2.04 -15.87
C PHE A 58 5.06 1.26 -15.13
N MET A 59 5.58 0.18 -15.70
CA MET A 59 6.61 -0.64 -15.04
C MET A 59 7.85 0.17 -14.67
N SER A 60 8.25 1.14 -15.48
CA SER A 60 9.43 1.97 -15.21
C SER A 60 9.20 3.07 -14.17
N LYS A 61 7.94 3.29 -13.77
CA LYS A 61 7.53 4.37 -12.85
C LYS A 61 7.19 3.86 -11.46
N ILE A 62 6.99 2.54 -11.31
CA ILE A 62 6.55 1.93 -10.06
C ILE A 62 7.78 1.44 -9.28
N THR A 63 7.76 1.74 -8.00
CA THR A 63 8.83 1.48 -7.05
C THR A 63 8.20 1.01 -5.74
N ILE A 64 8.83 0.02 -5.12
CA ILE A 64 8.33 -0.54 -3.87
C ILE A 64 8.63 0.43 -2.71
N ASN A 65 7.75 0.44 -1.71
CA ASN A 65 7.78 1.29 -0.52
C ASN A 65 7.66 2.80 -0.78
N GLU A 66 7.18 3.19 -1.96
CA GLU A 66 6.87 4.58 -2.29
C GLU A 66 5.36 4.79 -2.43
N ALA A 67 4.93 6.05 -2.25
CA ALA A 67 3.52 6.44 -2.31
C ALA A 67 3.13 6.83 -3.73
N PHE A 68 1.93 6.42 -4.13
CA PHE A 68 1.37 6.65 -5.45
C PHE A 68 -0.06 7.20 -5.35
N ALA A 69 -0.39 8.13 -6.23
CA ALA A 69 -1.75 8.52 -6.53
C ALA A 69 -2.34 7.52 -7.53
N VAL A 70 -3.34 6.76 -7.10
CA VAL A 70 -3.96 5.67 -7.86
C VAL A 70 -5.38 6.07 -8.24
N LYS A 71 -5.71 5.93 -9.52
CA LYS A 71 -7.07 6.03 -10.05
C LYS A 71 -7.47 4.74 -10.74
N GLY A 72 -8.66 4.26 -10.45
CA GLY A 72 -9.14 3.00 -10.99
C GLY A 72 -10.57 2.70 -10.63
N LYS A 73 -10.96 1.45 -10.82
CA LYS A 73 -12.27 0.91 -10.44
C LYS A 73 -12.10 -0.24 -9.48
N VAL A 74 -12.90 -0.27 -8.42
CA VAL A 74 -12.95 -1.41 -7.51
C VAL A 74 -13.78 -2.51 -8.16
N ILE A 75 -13.21 -3.70 -8.25
CA ILE A 75 -13.83 -4.90 -8.83
C ILE A 75 -13.79 -6.05 -7.81
N SER A 76 -14.70 -7.01 -7.93
CA SER A 76 -14.59 -8.28 -7.22
C SER A 76 -13.96 -9.33 -8.13
N PHE A 77 -12.90 -9.97 -7.67
CA PHE A 77 -12.25 -11.08 -8.35
C PHE A 77 -11.99 -12.21 -7.35
N ASN A 78 -12.49 -13.41 -7.65
CA ASN A 78 -12.43 -14.57 -6.74
C ASN A 78 -12.89 -14.24 -5.32
N GLN A 79 -14.05 -13.57 -5.19
CA GLN A 79 -14.67 -13.18 -3.91
C GLN A 79 -13.84 -12.21 -3.07
N SER A 80 -12.87 -11.52 -3.66
CA SER A 80 -12.05 -10.49 -3.00
C SER A 80 -12.07 -9.19 -3.81
N LEU A 81 -12.08 -8.06 -3.13
CA LEU A 81 -11.96 -6.76 -3.79
C LEU A 81 -10.55 -6.55 -4.33
N GLU A 82 -10.47 -6.06 -5.56
CA GLU A 82 -9.24 -5.65 -6.22
C GLU A 82 -9.46 -4.30 -6.91
N ILE A 83 -8.38 -3.56 -7.17
CA ILE A 83 -8.44 -2.33 -7.96
C ILE A 83 -7.96 -2.63 -9.38
N ASP A 84 -8.82 -2.40 -10.36
CA ASP A 84 -8.44 -2.25 -11.75
C ASP A 84 -7.90 -0.83 -11.96
N VAL A 85 -6.57 -0.71 -12.10
CA VAL A 85 -5.86 0.56 -12.08
C VAL A 85 -5.77 1.12 -13.49
N HIS A 86 -6.41 2.26 -13.72
CA HIS A 86 -6.40 2.97 -15.00
C HIS A 86 -5.26 3.98 -15.08
N HIS A 87 -4.87 4.56 -13.95
CA HIS A 87 -3.79 5.53 -13.89
C HIS A 87 -3.08 5.47 -12.53
N ILE A 88 -1.76 5.56 -12.59
CA ILE A 88 -0.90 5.64 -11.43
C ILE A 88 0.18 6.70 -11.64
N SER A 89 0.44 7.49 -10.62
CA SER A 89 1.50 8.49 -10.62
C SER A 89 2.19 8.48 -9.27
N LYS A 90 3.53 8.52 -9.28
CA LYS A 90 4.30 8.64 -8.04
C LYS A 90 3.99 9.97 -7.38
N VAL A 91 3.84 9.95 -6.06
CA VAL A 91 3.69 11.18 -5.28
C VAL A 91 5.08 11.79 -5.14
N GLU A 92 5.43 12.65 -6.09
CA GLU A 92 6.64 13.46 -6.05
C GLU A 92 6.25 14.93 -5.92
N ASN A 93 6.90 15.62 -4.99
CA ASN A 93 6.71 17.04 -4.69
C ASN A 93 5.39 17.37 -3.93
N LYS A 94 5.32 18.61 -3.42
CA LYS A 94 4.16 19.17 -2.69
C LYS A 94 2.89 19.35 -3.56
N LEU A 95 2.91 18.89 -4.81
CA LEU A 95 1.78 19.05 -5.73
C LEU A 95 0.53 18.33 -5.23
N TYR A 96 0.70 17.19 -4.56
CA TYR A 96 -0.41 16.37 -4.08
C TYR A 96 -0.96 16.81 -2.73
N ASP A 97 -0.25 17.66 -1.99
CA ASP A 97 -0.71 18.22 -0.72
C ASP A 97 -2.05 18.96 -0.91
N LYS A 98 -2.18 19.73 -2.00
CA LYS A 98 -3.44 20.44 -2.36
C LYS A 98 -4.59 19.50 -2.72
N TYR A 99 -4.29 18.25 -3.05
CA TYR A 99 -5.27 17.20 -3.36
C TYR A 99 -5.55 16.30 -2.14
N GLY A 100 -5.05 16.68 -0.95
CA GLY A 100 -5.30 15.99 0.31
C GLY A 100 -4.33 14.85 0.62
N TYR A 101 -3.22 14.74 -0.11
CA TYR A 101 -2.14 13.84 0.28
C TYR A 101 -1.61 14.23 1.66
N LYS A 102 -1.57 13.25 2.57
CA LYS A 102 -0.86 13.35 3.84
C LYS A 102 -0.18 12.01 4.07
N LYS A 103 1.14 12.02 4.22
CA LYS A 103 1.93 10.81 4.48
C LYS A 103 1.41 10.01 5.68
N GLU A 104 0.91 10.73 6.67
CA GLU A 104 0.32 10.20 7.90
C GLU A 104 -0.93 9.35 7.69
N LEU A 105 -1.68 9.53 6.59
CA LEU A 105 -2.86 8.71 6.27
C LEU A 105 -2.48 7.38 5.61
N LEU A 106 -1.21 7.23 5.23
CA LEU A 106 -0.73 6.01 4.56
C LEU A 106 -0.11 5.02 5.54
N ILE A 107 0.22 5.47 6.74
CA ILE A 107 0.94 4.68 7.74
C ILE A 107 0.04 4.60 8.97
N ALA A 108 -0.23 3.39 9.44
CA ALA A 108 -0.94 3.18 10.69
C ALA A 108 -0.19 3.87 11.84
N LYS A 109 -0.93 4.59 12.68
CA LYS A 109 -0.42 5.20 13.91
C LYS A 109 -0.96 4.44 15.11
N VAL A 110 -0.17 4.42 16.17
CA VAL A 110 -0.57 3.93 17.48
C VAL A 110 -0.56 5.13 18.41
N ASP A 111 -1.58 5.26 19.26
CA ASP A 111 -1.73 6.37 20.21
C ASP A 111 -0.95 6.14 21.51
N GLU A 112 -0.21 5.02 21.61
CA GLU A 112 0.65 4.69 22.74
C GLU A 112 1.86 5.62 22.83
N ASN A 113 2.26 5.93 24.06
CA ASN A 113 3.45 6.73 24.32
C ASN A 113 4.70 6.00 23.83
N ILE A 114 5.64 6.74 23.24
CA ILE A 114 6.92 6.19 22.74
C ILE A 114 7.73 5.56 23.88
N ASP A 115 7.73 6.17 25.06
CA ASP A 115 8.47 5.69 26.23
C ASP A 115 7.90 4.34 26.71
N ASP A 116 6.56 4.23 26.79
CA ASP A 116 5.89 2.98 27.16
C ASP A 116 6.16 1.86 26.14
N LEU A 117 6.15 2.18 24.83
CA LEU A 117 6.48 1.22 23.77
C LEU A 117 7.93 0.74 23.87
N TYR A 118 8.85 1.65 24.21
CA TYR A 118 10.27 1.33 24.36
C TYR A 118 10.53 0.45 25.60
N ASP A 119 9.90 0.77 26.73
CA ASP A 119 10.00 -0.02 27.96
C ASP A 119 9.43 -1.44 27.76
N ASN A 120 8.29 -1.56 27.07
CA ASN A 120 7.72 -2.85 26.70
C ASN A 120 8.67 -3.67 25.81
N LEU A 121 9.30 -3.03 24.82
CA LEU A 121 10.29 -3.70 23.96
C LEU A 121 11.47 -4.22 24.78
N LEU A 122 12.01 -3.40 25.69
CA LEU A 122 13.09 -3.80 26.59
C LEU A 122 12.69 -4.96 27.50
N TYR A 123 11.47 -4.92 28.04
CA TYR A 123 10.92 -6.02 28.83
C TYR A 123 10.93 -7.33 28.03
N TYR A 124 10.37 -7.34 26.81
CA TYR A 124 10.35 -8.54 25.98
C TYR A 124 11.76 -9.04 25.62
N ILE A 125 12.69 -8.15 25.27
CA ILE A 125 14.09 -8.52 25.01
C ILE A 125 14.72 -9.16 26.26
N ASN A 126 14.42 -8.63 27.44
CA ASN A 126 14.91 -9.13 28.72
C ASN A 126 14.19 -10.40 29.20
N ASP A 127 13.02 -10.73 28.67
CA ASP A 127 12.32 -11.98 28.96
C ASP A 127 12.75 -13.14 28.06
N ILE A 128 13.21 -12.85 26.82
CA ILE A 128 13.65 -13.89 25.88
C ILE A 128 14.79 -14.72 26.49
N ASP A 129 14.54 -16.00 26.78
CA ASP A 129 15.58 -16.95 27.18
C ASP A 129 16.22 -17.57 25.94
N HIS A 130 17.39 -17.06 25.55
CA HIS A 130 18.11 -17.53 24.39
C HIS A 130 19.61 -17.68 24.70
N LYS A 131 20.22 -18.75 24.16
CA LYS A 131 21.63 -19.12 24.35
C LYS A 131 22.66 -18.02 24.04
N CYS A 132 22.31 -17.04 23.21
CA CYS A 132 23.19 -15.91 22.86
C CYS A 132 23.09 -14.71 23.82
N LYS A 133 22.22 -14.78 24.84
CA LYS A 133 22.01 -13.68 25.78
C LYS A 133 23.20 -13.60 26.74
N LYS A 134 24.05 -12.59 26.55
CA LYS A 134 25.12 -12.29 27.50
C LYS A 134 24.49 -11.80 28.81
N LYS A 135 24.63 -12.59 29.87
CA LYS A 135 24.39 -12.15 31.25
C LYS A 135 25.55 -11.21 31.61
N TYR A 136 25.23 -9.93 31.83
CA TYR A 136 26.14 -8.95 32.40
C TYR A 136 25.92 -8.87 33.91
#